data_AF-A0A257A1E3-F1
#
_entry.id   AF-A0A257A1E3-F1
#
_cell.length_a   1.000
_cell.length_b   1.000
_cell.length_c   1.000
_cell.angle_alpha   90.00
_cell.angle_beta   90.00
_cell.angle_gamma   90.00
#
_symmetry.space_group_name_H-M   'P 1'
#
loop_
_entity.id
_entity.type
_entity.pdbx_description
1 polymer ?
#
loop_
_entity_poly.entity_id
_entity_poly.type
_entity_poly.pdbx_seq_one_letter_code
_entity_poly.pdbx_strand_id
1 'polypeptide(L)'
;MNEIYYLLNVKDAYRVGKRSESRDKEVRDREIIGEYKKFSDNINAEVVVLTADKDMVFHAQAQQLSSIYYKLPHKIEVDKIDPIAIPALLYDLTLSFGIISINNTVLLGEWRGKDADDYFHERIKIYNVDGDTARDIRTCRGAFNDTS
;
A
#
# COMPACT_ATOMS: atom_id res chain seq x y z
N MET A 1 4.05 9.42 -12.38
CA MET A 1 5.10 8.43 -12.71
C MET A 1 4.58 7.04 -12.35
N ASN A 2 4.70 6.02 -13.22
CA ASN A 2 4.18 4.67 -12.94
C ASN A 2 5.08 3.98 -11.89
N GLU A 3 4.47 3.39 -10.84
CA GLU A 3 5.17 2.70 -9.75
C GLU A 3 6.10 1.59 -10.25
N ILE A 4 5.65 0.79 -11.22
CA ILE A 4 6.47 -0.27 -11.83
C ILE A 4 7.70 0.31 -12.53
N TYR A 5 7.54 1.46 -13.20
CA TYR A 5 8.67 2.12 -13.85
C TYR A 5 9.71 2.57 -12.83
N TYR A 6 9.26 3.13 -11.70
CA TYR A 6 10.15 3.57 -10.63
C TYR A 6 10.90 2.39 -10.00
N LEU A 7 10.20 1.29 -9.70
CA LEU A 7 10.82 0.10 -9.13
C LEU A 7 11.89 -0.48 -10.06
N LEU A 8 11.57 -0.65 -11.34
CA LEU A 8 12.48 -1.31 -12.30
C LEU A 8 13.66 -0.42 -12.71
N ASN A 9 13.45 0.90 -12.89
CA ASN A 9 14.47 1.77 -13.48
C ASN A 9 15.19 2.68 -12.48
N VAL A 10 14.61 2.92 -11.29
CA VAL A 10 15.22 3.80 -10.28
C VAL A 10 15.73 3.02 -9.08
N LYS A 11 15.08 1.90 -8.74
CA LYS A 11 15.45 1.05 -7.59
C LYS A 11 16.13 -0.26 -7.98
N ASP A 12 16.49 -0.43 -9.25
CA ASP A 12 17.11 -1.64 -9.81
C ASP A 12 16.38 -2.93 -9.39
N ALA A 13 15.04 -2.87 -9.30
CA ALA A 13 14.25 -4.05 -8.97
C ALA A 13 14.29 -5.05 -10.14
N TYR A 14 14.59 -6.30 -9.83
CA TYR A 14 14.59 -7.37 -10.82
C TYR A 14 13.21 -7.99 -10.94
N ARG A 15 12.75 -8.17 -12.19
CA ARG A 15 11.61 -9.02 -12.47
C ARG A 15 12.10 -10.42 -12.81
N VAL A 16 11.81 -11.37 -11.95
CA VAL A 16 12.15 -12.79 -12.14
C VAL A 16 10.92 -13.53 -12.66
N GLY A 17 11.14 -14.40 -13.65
CA GLY A 17 10.11 -15.32 -14.08
C GLY A 17 9.11 -14.80 -15.11
N LYS A 18 8.29 -15.71 -15.64
CA LYS A 18 7.20 -15.43 -16.58
C LYS A 18 5.87 -15.57 -15.88
N ARG A 19 4.84 -14.91 -16.41
CA ARG A 19 3.49 -15.08 -15.89
C ARG A 19 3.05 -16.53 -16.12
N SER A 20 2.66 -17.21 -15.04
CA SER A 20 2.02 -18.54 -15.12
C SER A 20 0.73 -18.46 -15.94
N GLU A 21 0.54 -19.41 -16.86
CA GLU A 21 -0.70 -19.61 -17.60
C GLU A 21 -1.71 -20.46 -16.80
N SER A 22 -1.26 -21.10 -15.72
CA SER A 22 -2.11 -21.93 -14.87
C SER A 22 -3.07 -21.08 -14.04
N ARG A 23 -4.34 -21.51 -14.01
CA ARG A 23 -5.34 -20.94 -13.11
C ARG A 23 -5.28 -21.52 -11.70
N ASP A 24 -4.60 -22.65 -11.53
CA ASP A 24 -4.43 -23.30 -10.24
C ASP A 24 -3.41 -22.54 -9.38
N LYS A 25 -3.82 -22.15 -8.17
CA LYS A 25 -2.98 -21.40 -7.21
C LYS A 25 -1.74 -22.22 -6.82
N GLU A 26 -1.91 -23.49 -6.50
CA GLU A 26 -0.82 -24.37 -6.03
C GLU A 26 0.25 -24.58 -7.09
N VAL A 27 -0.18 -24.73 -8.35
CA VAL A 27 0.75 -24.86 -9.48
C VAL A 27 1.53 -23.57 -9.67
N ARG A 28 0.84 -22.43 -9.63
CA ARG A 28 1.45 -21.11 -9.82
C ARG A 28 2.44 -20.77 -8.72
N ASP A 29 2.12 -21.06 -7.46
CA ASP A 29 3.01 -20.78 -6.33
C ASP A 29 4.29 -21.61 -6.42
N ARG A 30 4.19 -22.89 -6.81
CA ARG A 30 5.36 -23.74 -7.11
C ARG A 30 6.19 -23.23 -8.28
N GLU A 31 5.55 -22.75 -9.34
CA GLU A 31 6.25 -22.17 -10.50
C GLU A 31 7.03 -20.92 -10.11
N ILE A 32 6.40 -19.99 -9.38
CA ILE A 32 7.02 -18.75 -8.90
C ILE A 32 8.27 -19.06 -8.07
N ILE A 33 8.15 -19.96 -7.09
CA ILE A 33 9.29 -20.36 -6.25
C ILE A 33 10.40 -21.02 -7.09
N GLY A 34 10.04 -21.88 -8.03
CA GLY A 34 11.01 -22.52 -8.93
C GLY A 34 11.78 -21.52 -9.80
N GLU A 35 11.13 -20.44 -10.23
CA GLU A 35 11.79 -19.36 -10.98
C GLU A 35 12.75 -18.56 -10.09
N TYR A 36 12.37 -18.25 -8.84
CA TYR A 36 13.28 -17.62 -7.89
C TYR A 36 14.48 -18.50 -7.54
N LYS A 37 14.31 -19.83 -7.48
CA LYS A 37 15.41 -20.75 -7.21
C LYS A 37 16.42 -20.74 -8.35
N LYS A 38 15.94 -20.85 -9.59
CA LYS A 38 16.79 -20.72 -10.79
C LYS A 38 17.50 -19.37 -10.83
N PHE A 39 16.81 -18.30 -10.46
CA PHE A 39 17.41 -16.98 -10.40
C PHE A 39 18.53 -16.90 -9.35
N SER A 40 18.29 -17.38 -8.13
CA SER A 40 19.29 -17.47 -7.05
C SER A 40 20.54 -18.22 -7.49
N ASP A 41 20.36 -19.38 -8.14
CA ASP A 41 21.46 -20.19 -8.66
C ASP A 41 22.23 -19.47 -9.79
N ASN A 42 21.52 -18.76 -10.67
CA ASN A 42 22.13 -18.02 -11.79
C ASN A 42 22.97 -16.82 -11.33
N ILE A 43 22.51 -16.09 -10.31
CA ILE A 43 23.25 -14.93 -9.78
C ILE A 43 24.26 -15.32 -8.71
N ASN A 44 24.30 -16.59 -8.32
CA ASN A 44 25.12 -17.12 -7.23
C ASN A 44 25.00 -16.29 -5.94
N ALA A 45 23.77 -15.92 -5.58
CA ALA A 45 23.46 -15.14 -4.40
C ALA A 45 22.22 -15.69 -3.70
N GLU A 46 22.15 -15.45 -2.39
CA GLU A 46 21.00 -15.86 -1.60
C GLU A 46 19.78 -14.99 -1.92
N VAL A 47 18.68 -15.67 -2.28
CA VAL A 47 17.36 -15.04 -2.45
C VAL A 47 16.50 -15.42 -1.25
N VAL A 48 15.97 -14.39 -0.58
CA VAL A 48 15.07 -14.56 0.58
C VAL A 48 13.64 -14.21 0.18
N VAL A 49 12.72 -15.15 0.32
CA VAL A 49 11.29 -14.97 0.04
C VAL A 49 10.59 -14.41 1.29
N LEU A 50 10.12 -13.17 1.22
CA LEU A 50 9.28 -12.57 2.26
C LEU A 50 7.80 -12.79 1.91
N THR A 51 7.04 -13.47 2.79
CA THR A 51 5.63 -13.77 2.52
C THR A 51 4.79 -13.84 3.80
N ALA A 52 3.52 -13.44 3.70
CA ALA A 52 2.50 -13.63 4.74
C ALA A 52 1.64 -14.89 4.51
N ASP A 53 1.87 -15.62 3.41
CA ASP A 53 1.22 -16.90 3.11
C ASP A 53 2.08 -18.07 3.62
N LYS A 54 1.50 -18.93 4.45
CA LYS A 54 2.20 -20.10 5.02
C LYS A 54 2.51 -21.15 3.97
N ASP A 55 1.64 -21.34 2.99
CA ASP A 55 1.84 -22.37 1.96
C ASP A 55 3.03 -21.99 1.06
N MET A 56 3.18 -20.69 0.80
CA MET A 56 4.33 -20.15 0.07
C MET A 56 5.66 -20.39 0.79
N VAL A 57 5.68 -20.31 2.13
CA VAL A 57 6.87 -20.66 2.94
C VAL A 57 7.23 -22.12 2.76
N PHE A 58 6.23 -23.01 2.79
CA PHE A 58 6.45 -24.44 2.60
C PHE A 58 7.04 -24.74 1.22
N HIS A 59 6.51 -24.11 0.16
CA HIS A 59 7.06 -24.28 -1.19
C HIS A 59 8.49 -23.75 -1.31
N ALA A 60 8.80 -22.58 -0.72
CA ALA A 60 10.15 -22.02 -0.71
C ALA A 60 11.16 -22.97 -0.05
N GLN A 61 10.80 -23.50 1.14
CA GLN A 61 11.63 -24.46 1.87
C GLN A 61 11.83 -25.76 1.09
N ALA A 62 10.78 -26.28 0.44
CA ALA A 62 10.86 -27.47 -0.39
C ALA A 62 11.84 -27.31 -1.58
N GLN A 63 12.06 -26.07 -2.04
CA GLN A 63 12.98 -25.70 -3.13
C GLN A 63 14.33 -25.17 -2.62
N GLN A 64 14.61 -25.29 -1.32
CA GLN A 64 15.85 -24.81 -0.69
C GLN A 64 16.09 -23.30 -0.89
N LEU A 65 15.01 -22.52 -0.89
CA LEU A 65 15.08 -21.06 -0.81
C LEU A 65 14.86 -20.61 0.63
N SER A 66 15.67 -19.65 1.06
CA SER A 66 15.46 -18.95 2.32
C SER A 66 14.12 -18.21 2.28
N SER A 67 13.38 -18.24 3.39
CA SER A 67 12.06 -17.61 3.46
C SER A 67 11.78 -17.04 4.84
N ILE A 68 11.17 -15.87 4.88
CA ILE A 68 10.69 -15.20 6.09
C ILE A 68 9.16 -15.20 6.07
N TYR A 69 8.57 -15.90 7.03
CA TYR A 69 7.14 -15.80 7.30
C TYR A 69 6.85 -14.53 8.09
N TYR A 70 6.26 -13.53 7.43
CA TYR A 70 5.81 -12.32 8.10
C TYR A 70 4.37 -12.49 8.57
N LYS A 71 4.21 -12.75 9.87
CA LYS A 71 2.90 -12.81 10.51
C LYS A 71 2.42 -11.39 10.79
N LEU A 72 1.41 -10.94 10.06
CA LEU A 72 0.71 -9.71 10.40
C LEU A 72 0.16 -9.82 11.84
N PRO A 73 0.36 -8.81 12.70
CA PRO A 73 -0.18 -8.83 14.04
C PRO A 73 -1.71 -8.92 13.99
N HIS A 74 -2.28 -9.97 14.59
CA HIS A 74 -3.74 -10.19 14.63
C HIS A 74 -4.49 -9.13 15.44
N LYS A 75 -3.77 -8.42 16.30
CA LYS A 75 -4.29 -7.34 17.11
C LYS A 75 -3.27 -6.21 17.08
N ILE A 76 -3.66 -5.10 16.48
CA ILE A 76 -2.98 -3.83 16.72
C ILE A 76 -3.41 -3.44 18.12
N GLU A 77 -2.51 -3.56 19.10
CA GLU A 77 -2.76 -3.02 20.44
C GLU A 77 -2.68 -1.49 20.32
N VAL A 78 -3.86 -0.88 20.14
CA VAL A 78 -4.01 0.57 20.07
C VAL A 78 -3.82 1.10 21.49
N ASP A 79 -2.57 1.25 21.91
CA ASP A 79 -2.26 1.65 23.28
C ASP A 79 -2.53 3.15 23.49
N LYS A 80 -2.36 3.97 22.42
CA LYS A 80 -2.66 5.40 22.41
C LYS A 80 -3.11 5.85 21.02
N ILE A 81 -4.29 6.46 20.95
CA ILE A 81 -4.71 7.25 19.80
C ILE A 81 -4.26 8.68 20.07
N ASP A 82 -3.44 9.25 19.20
CA ASP A 82 -3.24 10.69 19.15
C ASP A 82 -4.36 11.29 18.28
N PRO A 83 -5.34 12.02 18.85
CA PRO A 83 -6.42 12.61 18.07
C PRO A 83 -5.92 13.58 16.99
N ILE A 84 -4.74 14.19 17.20
CA ILE A 84 -4.13 15.13 16.26
C ILE A 84 -3.59 14.38 15.02
N ALA A 85 -3.26 13.10 15.15
CA ALA A 85 -2.77 12.27 14.04
C ALA A 85 -3.90 11.69 13.16
N ILE A 86 -5.15 11.69 13.66
CA ILE A 86 -6.30 11.13 12.92
C ILE A 86 -6.53 11.82 11.57
N PRO A 87 -6.51 13.16 11.45
CA PRO A 87 -6.70 13.83 10.16
C PRO A 87 -5.66 13.44 9.11
N ALA A 88 -4.39 13.32 9.50
CA ALA A 88 -3.31 12.89 8.61
C ALA A 88 -3.52 11.44 8.14
N LEU A 89 -3.88 10.55 9.05
CA LEU A 89 -4.22 9.17 8.71
C LEU A 89 -5.41 9.08 7.74
N LEU A 90 -6.48 9.81 8.00
CA LEU A 90 -7.66 9.84 7.12
C LEU A 90 -7.30 10.40 5.73
N TYR A 91 -6.43 11.40 5.69
CA TYR A 91 -5.92 11.97 4.44
C TYR A 91 -5.14 10.92 3.64
N ASP A 92 -4.14 10.28 4.26
CA ASP A 92 -3.27 9.28 3.62
C ASP A 92 -4.06 8.07 3.12
N LEU A 93 -4.99 7.58 3.94
CA LEU A 93 -5.88 6.48 3.55
C LEU A 93 -6.76 6.90 2.37
N THR A 94 -7.33 8.11 2.38
CA THR A 94 -8.24 8.58 1.31
C THR A 94 -7.51 8.73 -0.01
N LEU A 95 -6.25 9.18 0.00
CA LEU A 95 -5.42 9.21 -1.21
C LEU A 95 -5.04 7.82 -1.69
N SER A 96 -4.72 6.90 -0.76
CA SER A 96 -4.27 5.55 -1.09
C SER A 96 -5.39 4.68 -1.65
N PHE A 97 -6.59 4.76 -1.07
CA PHE A 97 -7.74 3.93 -1.44
C PHE A 97 -8.72 4.65 -2.39
N GLY A 98 -8.55 5.95 -2.58
CA GLY A 98 -9.41 6.79 -3.43
C GLY A 98 -10.77 7.12 -2.83
N ILE A 99 -11.41 6.20 -2.11
CA ILE A 99 -12.72 6.39 -1.47
C ILE A 99 -12.72 5.76 -0.08
N ILE A 100 -13.16 6.51 0.93
CA ILE A 100 -13.37 6.01 2.29
C ILE A 100 -14.74 6.44 2.79
N SER A 101 -15.45 5.52 3.43
CA SER A 101 -16.72 5.81 4.11
C SER A 101 -16.57 5.59 5.61
N ILE A 102 -16.93 6.58 6.40
CA ILE A 102 -16.93 6.53 7.87
C ILE A 102 -18.32 6.92 8.33
N ASN A 103 -19.07 5.96 8.87
CA ASN A 103 -20.50 6.11 9.14
C ASN A 103 -21.23 6.63 7.89
N ASN A 104 -21.87 7.80 7.98
CA ASN A 104 -22.56 8.43 6.86
C ASN A 104 -21.68 9.38 6.03
N THR A 105 -20.45 9.69 6.47
CA THR A 105 -19.55 10.63 5.80
C THR A 105 -18.67 9.91 4.80
N VAL A 106 -18.52 10.49 3.61
CA VAL A 106 -17.71 9.92 2.51
C VAL A 106 -16.57 10.87 2.17
N LEU A 107 -15.35 10.34 2.15
CA LEU A 107 -14.12 11.01 1.72
C LEU A 107 -13.72 10.49 0.34
N LEU A 108 -13.51 11.39 -0.61
CA LEU A 108 -13.07 11.08 -1.97
C LEU A 108 -11.72 11.74 -2.24
N GLY A 109 -10.71 10.93 -2.53
CA GLY A 109 -9.38 11.38 -2.93
C GLY A 109 -9.30 11.57 -4.43
N GLU A 110 -9.09 12.81 -4.86
CA GLU A 110 -8.74 13.19 -6.23
C GLU A 110 -7.21 13.20 -6.37
N TRP A 111 -6.57 12.04 -6.34
CA TRP A 111 -5.13 11.96 -6.62
C TRP A 111 -4.88 12.04 -8.13
N ARG A 112 -4.43 13.20 -8.62
CA ARG A 112 -4.00 13.40 -10.03
C ARG A 112 -2.50 13.26 -10.27
N GLY A 113 -1.74 12.87 -9.24
CA GLY A 113 -0.39 12.30 -9.35
C GLY A 113 0.62 13.03 -10.22
N LYS A 114 1.05 14.23 -9.81
CA LYS A 114 2.21 14.88 -10.45
C LYS A 114 3.40 15.16 -9.52
N ASP A 115 3.21 15.50 -8.24
CA ASP A 115 4.33 16.02 -7.41
C ASP A 115 4.18 15.68 -5.90
N ALA A 116 5.25 15.86 -5.10
CA ALA A 116 5.21 15.71 -3.63
C ALA A 116 4.61 16.94 -2.93
N ASP A 117 4.82 18.14 -3.49
CA ASP A 117 4.23 19.41 -3.03
C ASP A 117 2.70 19.46 -3.22
N ASP A 118 2.18 18.50 -3.99
CA ASP A 118 0.78 18.33 -4.29
C ASP A 118 -0.04 17.89 -3.06
N TYR A 119 0.63 17.45 -1.99
CA TYR A 119 0.07 17.11 -0.68
C TYR A 119 -0.73 18.28 -0.04
N PHE A 120 -0.36 19.53 -0.35
CA PHE A 120 -1.00 20.73 0.21
C PHE A 120 -2.20 21.25 -0.58
N HIS A 121 -2.48 20.69 -1.77
CA HIS A 121 -3.63 21.11 -2.57
C HIS A 121 -4.85 20.27 -2.18
N GLU A 122 -6.02 20.90 -2.04
CA GLU A 122 -7.29 20.32 -1.55
C GLU A 122 -7.82 19.14 -2.39
N ARG A 123 -7.15 17.99 -2.33
CA ARG A 123 -7.44 16.77 -3.10
C ARG A 123 -8.54 15.91 -2.51
N ILE A 124 -9.06 16.26 -1.33
CA ILE A 124 -10.09 15.47 -0.68
C ILE A 124 -11.41 16.22 -0.70
N LYS A 125 -12.41 15.58 -1.31
CA LYS A 125 -13.80 16.02 -1.25
C LYS A 125 -14.52 15.24 -0.16
N ILE A 126 -15.20 15.96 0.72
CA ILE A 126 -15.97 15.40 1.82
C ILE A 126 -17.45 15.54 1.47
N TYR A 127 -18.18 14.44 1.49
CA TYR A 127 -19.60 14.35 1.20
C TYR A 127 -20.37 13.83 2.42
N ASN A 128 -21.67 14.10 2.44
CA ASN A 128 -22.59 13.62 3.47
C ASN A 128 -22.13 13.97 4.90
N VAL A 129 -21.71 15.22 5.06
CA VAL A 129 -21.37 15.81 6.36
C VAL A 129 -22.63 16.45 6.94
N ASP A 130 -22.81 16.35 8.25
CA ASP A 130 -23.88 17.08 8.93
C ASP A 130 -23.65 18.61 8.85
N GLY A 131 -24.70 19.38 9.17
CA GLY A 131 -24.69 20.83 9.01
C GLY A 131 -23.67 21.56 9.89
N ASP A 132 -23.40 21.05 11.08
CA ASP A 132 -22.46 21.63 12.04
C ASP A 132 -21.02 21.37 11.60
N THR A 133 -20.70 20.12 11.24
CA THR A 133 -19.39 19.75 10.70
C THR A 133 -19.10 20.48 9.38
N ALA A 134 -20.10 20.66 8.51
CA ALA A 134 -19.95 21.45 7.29
C ALA A 134 -19.70 22.95 7.55
N ARG A 135 -20.20 23.49 8.66
CA ARG A 135 -19.91 24.86 9.10
C ARG A 135 -18.49 24.97 9.64
N ASP A 136 -18.05 24.01 10.44
CA ASP A 136 -16.70 23.98 11.01
C ASP A 136 -15.64 23.84 9.93
N ILE A 137 -15.84 22.93 8.96
CA ILE A 137 -14.95 22.79 7.79
C ILE A 137 -14.82 24.11 7.02
N ARG A 138 -15.94 24.82 6.79
CA ARG A 138 -15.92 26.12 6.10
C ARG A 138 -15.16 27.18 6.88
N THR A 139 -15.32 27.19 8.20
CA THR A 139 -14.62 28.13 9.09
C THR A 139 -13.12 27.87 9.08
N CYS A 140 -12.70 26.61 9.22
CA CYS A 140 -11.30 26.21 9.15
C CYS A 140 -10.68 26.54 7.79
N ARG A 141 -11.38 26.27 6.67
CA ARG A 141 -10.89 26.65 5.33
C ARG A 141 -10.75 28.16 5.15
N GLY A 142 -11.65 28.96 5.72
CA GLY A 142 -11.55 30.42 5.71
C GLY A 142 -10.33 30.93 6.49
N ALA A 143 -10.02 30.32 7.64
CA ALA A 143 -8.89 30.71 8.47
C ALA A 143 -7.50 30.49 7.82
N PHE A 144 -7.37 29.52 6.92
CA PHE A 144 -6.13 29.27 6.19
C PHE A 144 -5.94 30.17 4.95
N ASN A 145 -7.01 30.79 4.44
CA ASN A 145 -6.94 31.68 3.27
C ASN A 145 -6.53 33.12 3.62
N ASP A 146 -6.48 33.49 4.90
CA ASP A 146 -6.19 34.86 5.37
C ASP A 146 -4.71 35.10 5.75
N THR A 147 -3.78 34.24 5.31
CA THR A 147 -2.34 34.50 5.43
C THR A 147 -1.74 34.85 4.07
N SER A 148 -1.91 36.12 3.68
CA SER A 148 -1.16 36.80 2.60
C SER A 148 -0.05 37.65 3.20
#